data_AF-A0A7S3I1K1-F1
#
_entry.id   AF-A0A7S3I1K1-F1
#
_cell.length_a   1.000
_cell.length_b   1.000
_cell.length_c   1.000
_cell.angle_alpha   90.00
_cell.angle_beta   90.00
_cell.angle_gamma   90.00
#
_symmetry.space_group_name_H-M   'P 1'
#
loop_
_entity.id
_entity.type
_entity.pdbx_description
1 polymer ?
#
loop_
_entity_poly.entity_id
_entity_poly.type
_entity_poly.pdbx_seq_one_letter_code
_entity_poly.pdbx_strand_id
1 'polypeptide(L)'
;ALSHDMMLQLLLVSGLSLVSALVVSPVCPAPRAAVALAPAACCGVRMDEAAEAAAAPPAEPVDDFTEDLLDALAADEVPLSSMETQAVFVKSENPDEVLEPRVAYTNFQSVEEMRQKYRLHASDTGSAQVQIAVLTARIQYMTAHMQKNKKDYASLRGLTAMVVRRRKLLEYLLREDLDEFNRITSELNIRTNQLMKPKLQGARGRRTQ
;
A
#
# COMPACT_ATOMS: atom_id res chain seq x y z
N ALA A 1 -37.32 -54.26 22.85
CA ALA A 1 -38.16 -53.29 22.11
C ALA A 1 -37.27 -52.40 21.23
N LEU A 2 -36.58 -52.98 20.24
CA LEU A 2 -35.62 -52.29 19.37
C LEU A 2 -35.78 -52.66 17.87
N SER A 3 -36.89 -53.31 17.49
CA SER A 3 -37.09 -53.81 16.13
C SER A 3 -37.83 -52.82 15.21
N HIS A 4 -38.42 -51.74 15.73
CA HIS A 4 -39.16 -50.76 14.92
C HIS A 4 -38.29 -49.57 14.47
N ASP A 5 -37.33 -49.11 15.28
CA ASP A 5 -36.48 -47.96 14.93
C ASP A 5 -35.48 -48.26 13.81
N MET A 6 -34.94 -49.49 13.75
CA MET A 6 -34.08 -49.89 12.63
C MET A 6 -34.82 -50.01 11.30
N MET A 7 -36.14 -50.25 11.32
CA MET A 7 -36.96 -50.38 10.12
C MET A 7 -37.35 -49.00 9.54
N LEU A 8 -37.46 -47.98 10.39
CA LEU A 8 -37.72 -46.59 9.99
C LEU A 8 -36.47 -45.90 9.41
N GLN A 9 -35.28 -46.22 9.89
CA GLN A 9 -34.03 -45.68 9.32
C GLN A 9 -33.70 -46.28 7.94
N LEU A 10 -34.11 -47.53 7.64
CA LEU A 10 -33.87 -48.15 6.34
C LEU A 10 -34.78 -47.57 5.23
N LEU A 11 -35.96 -47.03 5.57
CA LEU A 11 -36.92 -46.44 4.62
C LEU A 11 -36.62 -44.97 4.24
N LEU A 12 -35.78 -44.27 5.00
CA LEU A 12 -35.39 -42.88 4.72
C LEU A 12 -34.17 -42.75 3.78
N VAL A 13 -33.38 -43.81 3.61
CA VAL A 13 -32.13 -43.78 2.81
C VAL A 13 -32.35 -44.21 1.35
N SER A 14 -33.50 -44.81 1.01
CA SER A 14 -33.78 -45.33 -0.34
C SER A 14 -34.57 -44.38 -1.26
N GLY A 15 -34.76 -43.11 -0.86
CA GLY A 15 -35.75 -42.20 -1.48
C GLY A 15 -35.26 -41.07 -2.38
N LEU A 16 -33.95 -40.90 -2.63
CA LEU A 16 -33.46 -39.86 -3.55
C LEU A 16 -32.50 -40.43 -4.59
N SER A 17 -33.09 -41.02 -5.62
CA SER A 17 -32.43 -41.37 -6.87
C SER A 17 -32.93 -40.44 -7.98
N LEU A 18 -31.97 -39.89 -8.73
CA LEU A 18 -32.05 -39.42 -10.13
C LEU A 18 -32.84 -38.14 -10.43
N VAL A 19 -32.12 -37.02 -10.63
CA VAL A 19 -32.39 -36.08 -11.74
C VAL A 19 -31.06 -35.52 -12.30
N SER A 20 -30.83 -35.89 -13.56
CA SER A 20 -30.19 -35.16 -14.66
C SER A 20 -28.73 -34.68 -14.57
N ALA A 21 -27.93 -35.42 -15.34
CA ALA A 21 -26.88 -34.94 -16.22
C ALA A 21 -27.04 -33.46 -16.64
N LEU A 22 -26.06 -32.63 -16.25
CA LEU A 22 -25.73 -31.40 -16.95
C LEU A 22 -24.40 -31.57 -17.67
N VAL A 23 -24.47 -31.23 -18.95
CA VAL A 23 -23.47 -31.36 -19.99
C VAL A 23 -22.19 -30.61 -19.63
N VAL A 24 -21.07 -31.35 -19.63
CA VAL A 24 -19.73 -30.79 -19.78
C VAL A 24 -19.62 -30.17 -21.17
N SER A 25 -19.42 -28.86 -21.24
CA SER A 25 -18.94 -28.18 -22.44
C SER A 25 -17.49 -27.75 -22.22
N PRO A 26 -16.53 -28.28 -22.99
CA PRO A 26 -15.25 -27.61 -23.23
C PRO A 26 -15.35 -26.73 -24.50
N VAL A 27 -14.36 -25.84 -24.68
CA VAL A 27 -14.09 -24.98 -25.86
C VAL A 27 -14.77 -23.62 -25.81
N CYS A 28 -14.13 -22.46 -25.95
CA CYS A 28 -12.73 -21.99 -25.90
C CYS A 28 -12.86 -20.44 -25.86
N PRO A 29 -11.97 -19.72 -25.15
CA PRO A 29 -11.86 -18.27 -25.30
C PRO A 29 -11.02 -17.94 -26.55
N ALA A 30 -11.51 -17.07 -27.42
CA ALA A 30 -10.75 -16.49 -28.53
C ALA A 30 -11.04 -14.99 -28.62
N PRO A 31 -10.19 -14.21 -29.31
CA PRO A 31 -8.90 -13.76 -28.82
C PRO A 31 -8.94 -12.26 -28.47
N ARG A 32 -8.11 -11.86 -27.51
CA ARG A 32 -7.78 -10.46 -27.26
C ARG A 32 -7.23 -9.84 -28.54
N ALA A 33 -7.93 -8.82 -29.04
CA ALA A 33 -7.39 -7.94 -30.05
C ALA A 33 -6.06 -7.35 -29.54
N ALA A 34 -5.01 -7.61 -30.30
CA ALA A 34 -3.70 -7.02 -30.11
C ALA A 34 -3.80 -5.50 -30.32
N VAL A 35 -3.72 -4.73 -29.24
CA VAL A 35 -3.21 -3.37 -29.30
C VAL A 35 -1.75 -3.46 -28.85
N ALA A 36 -0.89 -3.76 -29.81
CA ALA A 36 0.52 -3.44 -29.70
C ALA A 36 0.65 -1.94 -29.96
N LEU A 37 0.85 -1.13 -28.90
CA LEU A 37 1.75 0.00 -28.99
C LEU A 37 2.18 0.50 -27.59
N ALA A 38 3.50 0.42 -27.39
CA ALA A 38 4.34 1.22 -26.51
C ALA A 38 4.25 1.04 -24.98
N PRO A 39 5.36 0.58 -24.34
CA PRO A 39 5.55 0.77 -22.91
C PRO A 39 5.85 2.25 -22.65
N ALA A 40 4.93 2.94 -21.98
CA ALA A 40 5.27 4.18 -21.29
C ALA A 40 6.22 3.81 -20.14
N ALA A 41 7.50 4.00 -20.42
CA ALA A 41 8.58 3.89 -19.48
C ALA A 41 8.23 4.65 -18.20
N CYS A 42 8.29 3.93 -17.08
CA CYS A 42 8.67 4.53 -15.82
C CYS A 42 9.97 5.29 -16.08
N CYS A 43 10.04 6.57 -15.71
CA CYS A 43 11.28 7.35 -15.72
C CYS A 43 12.28 6.72 -14.75
N GLY A 44 12.95 5.66 -15.17
CA GLY A 44 14.26 5.28 -14.69
C GLY A 44 15.25 6.09 -15.51
N VAL A 45 15.83 7.12 -14.88
CA VAL A 45 16.98 7.81 -15.45
C VAL A 45 18.11 6.78 -15.48
N ARG A 46 18.35 6.21 -16.67
CA ARG A 46 19.58 5.51 -16.97
C ARG A 46 20.68 6.57 -17.10
N MET A 47 21.74 6.37 -16.33
CA MET A 47 23.05 6.96 -16.58
C MET A 47 23.55 6.32 -17.88
N ASP A 48 23.60 7.08 -18.96
CA ASP A 48 24.39 6.71 -20.13
C ASP A 48 25.75 7.40 -19.99
N GLU A 49 26.79 6.58 -19.79
CA GLU A 49 28.16 6.94 -20.15
C GLU A 49 28.20 7.21 -21.65
N ALA A 50 28.35 8.48 -22.03
CA ALA A 50 28.81 8.85 -23.36
C ALA A 50 30.30 9.19 -23.25
N ALA A 51 31.14 8.23 -23.63
CA ALA A 51 32.49 8.49 -24.05
C ALA A 51 32.45 9.07 -25.47
N GLU A 52 32.78 10.35 -25.64
CA GLU A 52 33.68 10.80 -26.71
C GLU A 52 34.20 12.22 -26.42
N ALA A 53 35.52 12.34 -26.35
CA ALA A 53 36.23 13.60 -26.25
C ALA A 53 36.40 14.20 -27.66
N ALA A 54 36.06 15.48 -27.84
CA ALA A 54 36.79 16.48 -28.64
C ALA A 54 35.89 17.69 -28.96
N ALA A 55 36.11 18.81 -28.27
CA ALA A 55 36.15 20.19 -28.78
C ALA A 55 35.96 21.15 -27.61
N ALA A 56 37.05 21.77 -27.16
CA ALA A 56 37.00 22.89 -26.24
C ALA A 56 36.41 24.12 -26.94
N PRO A 57 35.30 24.72 -26.47
CA PRO A 57 34.89 26.04 -26.91
C PRO A 57 35.72 27.13 -26.20
N PRO A 58 36.06 28.23 -26.89
CA PRO A 58 36.91 29.30 -26.38
C PRO A 58 36.27 30.03 -25.20
N ALA A 59 37.12 30.51 -24.29
CA ALA A 59 36.76 31.34 -23.16
C ALA A 59 36.09 32.64 -23.65
N GLU A 60 34.78 32.72 -23.47
CA GLU A 60 34.02 33.97 -23.63
C GLU A 60 34.16 34.80 -22.35
N PRO A 61 34.25 36.13 -22.46
CA PRO A 61 34.60 37.03 -21.37
C PRO A 61 33.48 37.05 -20.32
N VAL A 62 33.85 36.73 -19.08
CA VAL A 62 33.03 36.95 -17.89
C VAL A 62 32.78 38.45 -17.75
N ASP A 63 31.51 38.85 -17.67
CA ASP A 63 31.08 40.24 -17.53
C ASP A 63 31.73 40.87 -16.29
N ASP A 64 32.27 42.09 -16.40
CA ASP A 64 32.97 42.84 -15.33
C ASP A 64 32.20 42.84 -13.99
N PHE A 65 30.86 42.78 -14.04
CA PHE A 65 30.01 42.74 -12.85
C PHE A 65 30.17 41.45 -12.03
N THR A 66 30.51 40.34 -12.67
CA THR A 66 30.68 39.04 -12.01
C THR A 66 32.03 38.92 -11.32
N GLU A 67 33.08 39.55 -11.85
CA GLU A 67 34.40 39.61 -11.23
C GLU A 67 34.38 40.51 -9.98
N ASP A 68 33.79 41.71 -10.05
CA ASP A 68 33.64 42.62 -8.90
C ASP A 68 32.79 42.02 -7.77
N LEU A 69 31.77 41.22 -8.11
CA LEU A 69 30.94 40.53 -7.12
C LEU A 69 31.68 39.33 -6.50
N LEU A 70 32.50 38.63 -7.28
CA LEU A 70 33.36 37.56 -6.79
C LEU A 70 34.45 38.10 -5.86
N ASP A 71 35.04 39.26 -6.17
CA ASP A 71 36.03 39.93 -5.33
C ASP A 71 35.41 40.52 -4.05
N ALA A 72 34.21 41.08 -4.14
CA ALA A 72 33.48 41.57 -2.97
C ALA A 72 33.05 40.44 -2.02
N LEU A 73 32.69 39.27 -2.56
CA LEU A 73 32.37 38.09 -1.76
C LEU A 73 33.64 37.42 -1.21
N ALA A 74 34.73 37.39 -1.98
CA ALA A 74 36.02 36.83 -1.55
C ALA A 74 36.70 37.66 -0.43
N ALA A 75 36.44 38.97 -0.35
CA ALA A 75 37.00 39.84 0.67
C ALA A 75 36.39 39.63 2.07
N ASP A 76 35.18 39.08 2.17
CA ASP A 76 34.49 38.78 3.44
C ASP A 76 34.59 37.30 3.84
N GLU A 77 35.40 36.50 3.14
CA GLU A 77 35.68 35.12 3.51
C GLU A 77 36.54 35.07 4.78
N VAL A 78 35.89 35.21 5.93
CA VAL A 78 36.37 34.60 7.17
C VAL A 78 36.58 33.11 6.85
N PRO A 79 37.80 32.57 6.92
CA PRO A 79 38.10 31.27 6.34
C PRO A 79 37.17 30.21 6.95
N LEU A 80 36.26 29.69 6.10
CA LEU A 80 35.39 28.56 6.37
C LEU A 80 36.17 27.25 6.65
N SER A 81 37.50 27.30 6.65
CA SER A 81 38.41 26.20 7.00
C SER A 81 38.52 25.93 8.51
N SER A 82 37.80 26.64 9.38
CA SER A 82 37.81 26.37 10.84
C SER A 82 36.52 25.73 11.36
N MET A 83 35.53 25.53 10.49
CA MET A 83 34.33 24.74 10.81
C MET A 83 34.49 23.37 10.17
N GLU A 84 35.47 22.60 10.67
CA GLU A 84 35.37 21.15 10.60
C GLU A 84 34.16 20.76 11.45
N THR A 85 32.95 20.85 10.89
CA THR A 85 31.84 20.03 11.38
C THR A 85 32.13 18.61 10.92
N GLN A 86 33.23 18.03 11.42
CA GLN A 86 33.37 16.60 11.50
C GLN A 86 32.10 16.13 12.19
N ALA A 87 31.31 15.33 11.49
CA ALA A 87 30.23 14.61 12.11
C ALA A 87 30.88 13.72 13.18
N VAL A 88 30.98 14.26 14.40
CA VAL A 88 31.42 13.50 15.56
C VAL A 88 30.32 12.47 15.76
N PHE A 89 30.60 11.21 15.44
CA PHE A 89 29.77 10.11 15.88
C PHE A 89 29.84 10.09 17.41
N VAL A 90 28.94 10.83 18.05
CA VAL A 90 28.74 10.79 19.50
C VAL A 90 28.22 9.40 19.82
N LYS A 91 29.15 8.51 20.16
CA LYS A 91 28.84 7.26 20.84
C LYS A 91 28.26 7.67 22.18
N SER A 92 27.00 7.36 22.46
CA SER A 92 26.37 7.74 23.72
C SER A 92 27.29 7.36 24.87
N GLU A 93 27.63 8.33 25.71
CA GLU A 93 28.59 8.15 26.81
C GLU A 93 28.06 7.17 27.86
N ASN A 94 26.75 6.88 27.80
CA ASN A 94 26.05 5.88 28.57
C ASN A 94 25.80 4.61 27.71
N PRO A 95 26.40 3.46 28.04
CA PRO A 95 26.13 2.19 27.36
C PRO A 95 24.73 1.61 27.66
N ASP A 96 24.03 2.14 28.66
CA ASP A 96 22.73 1.65 29.12
C ASP A 96 21.53 2.46 28.59
N GLU A 97 21.78 3.56 27.87
CA GLU A 97 20.72 4.42 27.34
C GLU A 97 20.20 3.84 26.01
N VAL A 98 19.20 2.97 26.12
CA VAL A 98 18.48 2.41 24.97
C VAL A 98 17.74 3.55 24.27
N LEU A 99 18.36 4.12 23.22
CA LEU A 99 17.75 5.14 22.37
C LEU A 99 16.42 4.61 21.82
N GLU A 100 15.31 5.26 22.18
CA GLU A 100 14.01 4.86 21.67
C GLU A 100 13.96 4.99 20.14
N PRO A 101 13.47 3.95 19.43
CA PRO A 101 13.41 3.99 17.97
C PRO A 101 12.43 5.06 17.51
N ARG A 102 12.79 5.76 16.44
CA ARG A 102 11.92 6.75 15.80
C ARG A 102 10.57 6.11 15.44
N VAL A 103 9.46 6.81 15.70
CA VAL A 103 8.09 6.30 15.43
C VAL A 103 7.88 5.88 13.97
N ALA A 104 8.65 6.43 13.03
CA ALA A 104 8.63 6.01 11.62
C ALA A 104 9.14 4.57 11.42
N TYR A 105 10.15 4.16 12.18
CA TYR A 105 10.74 2.82 12.12
C TYR A 105 9.77 1.77 12.69
N THR A 106 9.12 2.07 13.83
CA THR A 106 8.15 1.16 14.44
C THR A 106 6.92 0.93 13.55
N ASN A 107 6.47 1.97 12.82
CA ASN A 107 5.42 1.83 11.82
C ASN A 107 5.86 0.88 10.69
N PHE A 108 7.06 1.07 10.13
CA PHE A 108 7.58 0.23 9.07
C PHE A 108 7.59 -1.26 9.50
N GLN A 109 8.12 -1.56 10.68
CA GLN A 109 8.10 -2.92 11.25
C GLN A 109 6.68 -3.47 11.36
N SER A 110 5.74 -2.72 11.92
CA SER A 110 4.35 -3.16 12.06
C SER A 110 3.68 -3.46 10.70
N VAL A 111 4.01 -2.69 9.67
CA VAL A 111 3.51 -2.89 8.31
C VAL A 111 4.10 -4.14 7.69
N GLU A 112 5.39 -4.40 7.91
CA GLU A 112 6.04 -5.61 7.46
C GLU A 112 5.42 -6.84 8.12
N GLU A 113 5.27 -6.85 9.44
CA GLU A 113 4.61 -7.93 10.18
C GLU A 113 3.23 -8.26 9.64
N MET A 114 2.40 -7.24 9.38
CA MET A 114 1.08 -7.42 8.79
C MET A 114 1.16 -7.98 7.37
N ARG A 115 2.11 -7.52 6.56
CA ARG A 115 2.36 -8.12 5.23
C ARG A 115 2.78 -9.59 5.36
N GLN A 116 3.57 -9.95 6.37
CA GLN A 116 3.99 -11.33 6.56
C GLN A 116 2.83 -12.25 6.94
N LYS A 117 1.94 -11.79 7.80
CA LYS A 117 0.81 -12.58 8.33
C LYS A 117 -0.26 -12.87 7.29
N TYR A 118 -0.54 -11.92 6.39
CA TYR A 118 -1.70 -11.98 5.48
C TYR A 118 -1.37 -12.35 4.03
N ARG A 119 -0.09 -12.61 3.70
CA ARG A 119 0.31 -12.98 2.33
C ARG A 119 -0.21 -14.37 1.97
N LEU A 120 -0.71 -14.54 0.75
CA LEU A 120 -1.09 -15.87 0.24
C LEU A 120 0.12 -16.64 -0.31
N HIS A 121 1.09 -15.90 -0.86
CA HIS A 121 2.33 -16.44 -1.41
C HIS A 121 3.52 -15.66 -0.88
N ALA A 122 4.74 -16.23 -0.98
CA ALA A 122 5.95 -15.61 -0.42
C ALA A 122 6.19 -14.18 -0.94
N SER A 123 5.87 -13.90 -2.21
CA SER A 123 6.05 -12.61 -2.89
C SER A 123 4.76 -11.79 -3.03
N ASP A 124 3.68 -12.19 -2.35
CA ASP A 124 2.41 -11.48 -2.47
C ASP A 124 2.45 -10.14 -1.71
N THR A 125 2.25 -9.07 -2.47
CA THR A 125 2.21 -7.69 -1.98
C THR A 125 0.90 -6.98 -2.33
N GLY A 126 0.09 -7.59 -3.19
CA GLY A 126 -1.00 -6.94 -3.92
C GLY A 126 -2.38 -7.52 -3.61
N SER A 127 -2.48 -8.63 -2.90
CA SER A 127 -3.77 -9.21 -2.52
C SER A 127 -4.58 -8.28 -1.62
N ALA A 128 -5.91 -8.41 -1.68
CA ALA A 128 -6.82 -7.52 -0.96
C ALA A 128 -6.63 -7.64 0.57
N GLN A 129 -6.36 -8.85 1.04
CA GLN A 129 -6.12 -9.22 2.43
C GLN A 129 -4.86 -8.51 2.96
N VAL A 130 -3.74 -8.60 2.24
CA VAL A 130 -2.49 -7.89 2.58
C VAL A 130 -2.72 -6.37 2.60
N GLN A 131 -3.39 -5.81 1.58
CA GLN A 131 -3.63 -4.38 1.52
C GLN A 131 -4.49 -3.87 2.68
N ILE A 132 -5.53 -4.61 3.09
CA ILE A 132 -6.38 -4.26 4.24
C ILE A 132 -5.58 -4.26 5.54
N ALA A 133 -4.73 -5.26 5.75
CA ALA A 133 -3.91 -5.36 6.94
C ALA A 133 -2.90 -4.21 7.03
N VAL A 134 -2.19 -3.91 5.92
CA VAL A 134 -1.25 -2.79 5.83
C VAL A 134 -1.94 -1.44 6.06
N LEU A 135 -3.11 -1.22 5.45
CA LEU A 135 -3.88 0.01 5.67
C LEU A 135 -4.31 0.15 7.12
N THR A 136 -4.63 -0.95 7.79
CA THR A 136 -5.06 -0.94 9.20
C THR A 136 -3.92 -0.50 10.12
N ALA A 137 -2.70 -1.03 9.95
CA ALA A 137 -1.53 -0.56 10.69
C ALA A 137 -1.24 0.93 10.45
N ARG A 138 -1.30 1.38 9.20
CA ARG A 138 -1.08 2.80 8.84
C ARG A 138 -2.16 3.73 9.41
N ILE A 139 -3.41 3.30 9.41
CA ILE A 139 -4.52 4.05 10.01
C ILE A 139 -4.28 4.21 11.51
N GLN A 140 -3.90 3.15 12.24
CA GLN A 140 -3.59 3.24 13.67
C GLN A 140 -2.47 4.26 13.94
N TYR A 141 -1.36 4.17 13.20
CA TYR A 141 -0.27 5.14 13.29
C TYR A 141 -0.72 6.58 13.02
N MET A 142 -1.44 6.82 11.92
CA MET A 142 -1.92 8.16 11.56
C MET A 142 -2.95 8.70 12.55
N THR A 143 -3.80 7.85 13.14
CA THR A 143 -4.75 8.28 14.17
C THR A 143 -4.01 8.78 15.43
N ALA A 144 -2.95 8.11 15.84
CA ALA A 144 -2.10 8.58 16.96
C ALA A 144 -1.42 9.91 16.64
N HIS A 145 -0.95 10.10 15.39
CA HIS A 145 -0.37 11.37 14.94
C HIS A 145 -1.41 12.51 14.96
N MET A 146 -2.64 12.26 14.49
CA MET A 146 -3.74 13.24 14.48
C MET A 146 -4.21 13.66 15.87
N GLN A 147 -4.14 12.75 16.86
CA GLN A 147 -4.48 13.11 18.25
C GLN A 147 -3.53 14.17 18.80
N LYS A 148 -2.24 14.09 18.46
CA LYS A 148 -1.21 15.08 18.82
C LYS A 148 -1.33 16.35 17.96
N ASN A 149 -1.58 16.19 16.66
CA ASN A 149 -1.57 17.27 15.67
C ASN A 149 -2.95 17.54 15.07
N LYS A 150 -3.82 18.20 15.85
CA LYS A 150 -5.22 18.45 15.44
C LYS A 150 -5.39 19.44 14.29
N LYS A 151 -4.38 20.27 14.02
CA LYS A 151 -4.43 21.34 13.00
C LYS A 151 -3.87 20.91 11.63
N ASP A 152 -3.36 19.70 11.49
CA ASP A 152 -2.83 19.21 10.22
C ASP A 152 -3.94 18.57 9.35
N TYR A 153 -4.56 19.41 8.53
CA TYR A 153 -5.65 19.00 7.63
C TYR A 153 -5.17 18.18 6.42
N ALA A 154 -3.91 18.34 6.00
CA ALA A 154 -3.36 17.58 4.88
C ALA A 154 -3.23 16.09 5.24
N SER A 155 -2.72 15.82 6.44
CA SER A 155 -2.65 14.46 6.98
C SER A 155 -4.03 13.87 7.28
N LEU A 156 -4.99 14.67 7.76
CA LEU A 156 -6.38 14.23 7.96
C LEU A 156 -7.04 13.78 6.65
N ARG A 157 -6.78 14.50 5.54
CA ARG A 157 -7.23 14.11 4.21
C ARG A 157 -6.62 12.78 3.78
N GLY A 158 -5.32 12.58 4.03
CA GLY A 158 -4.64 11.30 3.80
C GLY A 158 -5.23 10.14 4.60
N LEU A 159 -5.48 10.35 5.90
CA LEU A 159 -6.13 9.38 6.79
C LEU A 159 -7.52 8.98 6.26
N THR A 160 -8.34 9.97 5.90
CA THR A 160 -9.68 9.74 5.36
C THR A 160 -9.62 8.93 4.07
N ALA A 161 -8.67 9.26 3.17
CA ALA A 161 -8.47 8.50 1.93
C ALA A 161 -8.08 7.04 2.19
N MET A 162 -7.22 6.75 3.18
CA MET A 162 -6.87 5.38 3.56
C MET A 162 -8.07 4.61 4.10
N VAL A 163 -8.89 5.23 4.95
CA VAL A 163 -10.12 4.60 5.49
C VAL A 163 -11.08 4.25 4.36
N VAL A 164 -11.29 5.17 3.40
CA VAL A 164 -12.14 4.91 2.22
C VAL A 164 -11.56 3.79 1.35
N ARG A 165 -10.24 3.77 1.13
CA ARG A 165 -9.59 2.69 0.36
C ARG A 165 -9.79 1.33 1.01
N ARG A 166 -9.57 1.23 2.33
CA ARG A 166 -9.80 -0.01 3.10
C ARG A 166 -11.26 -0.46 3.00
N ARG A 167 -12.21 0.48 3.11
CA ARG A 167 -13.63 0.20 2.94
C ARG A 167 -13.94 -0.43 1.57
N LYS A 168 -13.39 0.14 0.48
CA LYS A 168 -13.60 -0.39 -0.88
C LYS A 168 -13.02 -1.80 -1.06
N LEU A 169 -11.88 -2.11 -0.43
CA LEU A 169 -11.30 -3.45 -0.45
C LEU A 169 -12.18 -4.46 0.32
N LEU A 170 -12.74 -4.06 1.45
CA LEU A 170 -13.69 -4.89 2.19
C LEU A 170 -15.00 -5.11 1.41
N GLU A 171 -15.50 -4.08 0.70
CA GLU A 171 -16.64 -4.21 -0.23
C GLU A 171 -16.33 -5.10 -1.44
N TYR A 172 -15.05 -5.23 -1.82
CA TYR A 172 -14.62 -6.17 -2.85
C TYR A 172 -14.63 -7.61 -2.30
N LEU A 173 -13.98 -7.86 -1.16
CA LEU A 173 -14.00 -9.18 -0.52
C LEU A 173 -15.41 -9.67 -0.22
N LEU A 174 -16.31 -8.80 0.23
CA LEU A 174 -17.71 -9.15 0.47
C LEU A 174 -18.43 -9.66 -0.80
N ARG A 175 -18.00 -9.25 -2.00
CA ARG A 175 -18.59 -9.68 -3.27
C ARG A 175 -17.94 -10.92 -3.84
N GLU A 176 -16.63 -11.09 -3.62
CA GLU A 176 -15.85 -12.21 -4.14
C GLU A 176 -15.94 -13.41 -3.19
N ASP A 177 -15.47 -13.25 -1.94
CA ASP A 177 -15.24 -14.32 -0.96
C ASP A 177 -15.72 -13.92 0.44
N LEU A 178 -16.90 -14.42 0.81
CA LEU A 178 -17.53 -14.10 2.10
C LEU A 178 -16.76 -14.67 3.30
N ASP A 179 -16.16 -15.85 3.16
CA ASP A 179 -15.45 -16.52 4.26
C ASP A 179 -14.19 -15.75 4.67
N GLU A 180 -13.43 -15.27 3.68
CA GLU A 180 -12.25 -14.45 3.92
C GLU A 180 -12.60 -13.08 4.51
N PHE A 181 -13.69 -12.47 4.02
CA PHE A 181 -14.20 -11.22 4.59
C PHE A 181 -14.50 -11.37 6.09
N ASN A 182 -15.17 -12.45 6.48
CA ASN A 182 -15.50 -12.73 7.88
C ASN A 182 -14.22 -12.97 8.70
N ARG A 183 -13.28 -13.78 8.19
CA ARG A 183 -11.99 -14.04 8.83
C ARG A 183 -11.22 -12.76 9.13
N ILE A 184 -11.01 -11.92 8.11
CA ILE A 184 -10.21 -10.69 8.24
C ILE A 184 -10.89 -9.68 9.16
N THR A 185 -12.21 -9.56 9.07
CA THR A 185 -12.99 -8.67 9.93
C THR A 185 -12.86 -9.05 11.40
N SER A 186 -12.96 -10.35 11.70
CA SER A 186 -12.82 -10.88 13.06
C SER A 186 -11.39 -10.72 13.60
N GLU A 187 -10.37 -11.02 12.80
CA GLU A 187 -8.97 -10.89 13.22
C GLU A 187 -8.58 -9.42 13.48
N LEU A 188 -8.96 -8.51 12.57
CA LEU A 188 -8.59 -7.09 12.66
C LEU A 188 -9.59 -6.25 13.47
N ASN A 189 -10.67 -6.85 13.99
CA ASN A 189 -11.72 -6.19 14.76
C ASN A 189 -12.29 -4.92 14.09
N ILE A 190 -12.59 -5.01 12.78
CA ILE A 190 -13.10 -3.89 11.99
C ILE A 190 -14.62 -3.79 12.14
N ARG A 191 -15.15 -2.57 12.35
CA ARG A 191 -16.59 -2.33 12.43
C ARG A 191 -17.24 -2.36 11.04
N THR A 192 -18.13 -3.32 10.78
CA THR A 192 -18.72 -3.58 9.45
C THR A 192 -20.17 -3.16 9.25
N ASN A 193 -20.85 -2.65 10.28
CA ASN A 193 -22.28 -2.29 10.22
C ASN A 193 -22.65 -1.41 9.00
N GLN A 194 -21.75 -0.53 8.56
CA GLN A 194 -22.00 0.36 7.42
C GLN A 194 -21.85 -0.32 6.04
N LEU A 195 -21.15 -1.44 5.94
CA LEU A 195 -20.88 -2.14 4.68
C LEU A 195 -22.08 -2.94 4.18
N MET A 196 -22.87 -3.49 5.10
CA MET A 196 -24.04 -4.34 4.79
C MET A 196 -25.28 -3.51 4.44
N LYS A 197 -25.21 -2.18 4.55
CA LYS A 197 -26.35 -1.32 4.23
C LYS A 197 -26.52 -1.27 2.71
N PRO A 198 -27.71 -1.61 2.17
CA PRO A 198 -27.96 -1.42 0.75
C PRO A 198 -27.75 0.04 0.40
N LYS A 199 -27.06 0.32 -0.71
CA LYS A 199 -26.95 1.69 -1.23
C LYS A 199 -28.38 2.18 -1.45
N LEU A 200 -28.74 3.31 -0.83
CA LEU A 200 -30.06 3.93 -1.02
C LEU A 200 -30.31 4.10 -2.53
N GLN A 201 -31.24 3.31 -3.06
CA GLN A 201 -31.67 3.39 -4.45
C GLN A 201 -32.75 4.47 -4.54
N GLY A 202 -32.55 5.47 -5.41
CA GLY A 202 -33.54 6.50 -5.70
C GLY A 202 -33.58 7.66 -4.69
N ALA A 203 -33.16 8.83 -5.16
CA ALA A 203 -33.53 10.21 -4.77
C ALA A 203 -32.47 11.20 -5.29
N ARG A 204 -31.20 10.78 -5.39
CA ARG A 204 -30.13 11.51 -6.11
C ARG A 204 -29.10 10.54 -6.69
N GLY A 205 -29.49 9.80 -7.73
CA GLY A 205 -28.65 8.77 -8.34
C GLY A 205 -28.58 8.88 -9.85
N ARG A 206 -27.38 9.13 -10.38
CA ARG A 206 -26.87 8.40 -11.56
C ARG A 206 -25.34 8.29 -11.49
N ARG A 207 -24.86 7.05 -11.44
CA ARG A 207 -24.09 6.46 -12.53
C ARG A 207 -24.46 4.98 -12.58
N THR A 208 -25.45 4.69 -13.41
CA THR A 208 -25.54 3.42 -14.11
C THR A 208 -24.38 3.36 -15.10
N GLN A 209 -23.65 2.25 -15.13
CA GLN A 209 -23.27 1.65 -16.41
C GLN A 209 -23.99 0.32 -16.48
#